data_AF-A0A8J3QJ01-F1
#
_entry.id   AF-A0A8J3QJ01-F1
#
_cell.length_a   1.000
_cell.length_b   1.000
_cell.length_c   1.000
_cell.angle_alpha   90.00
_cell.angle_beta   90.00
_cell.angle_gamma   90.00
#
_symmetry.space_group_name_H-M   'P 1'
#
loop_
_entity.id
_entity.type
_entity.pdbx_description
1 polymer ?
#
loop_
_entity_poly.entity_id
_entity_poly.type
_entity_poly.pdbx_seq_one_letter_code
_entity_poly.pdbx_strand_id
1 'polypeptide(L)'
;MTSISAMAVSARSGGPVRPLLVAGLSLVLLSGCVVARSGESSGGPVEIPAAASTPSGNVAGGQTVASYFWPPKQYPGPTWTKDGRKVDKQELNSSGGPEHCGWQSAVVLHLGWPLGTVSETMDQARQYIRDPGGAIDKDLRDKLMFHVAMPADARDTGYRYNAVELWLSPSNPDAAYLRVGDDIELWPRPLTVVACK
;
A
#
# COMPACT_ATOMS: atom_id res chain seq x y z
N MET A 1 21.18 35.10 -20.30
CA MET A 1 22.53 35.05 -19.70
C MET A 1 22.34 34.66 -18.24
N THR A 2 22.31 33.36 -17.90
CA THR A 2 23.39 32.54 -17.27
C THR A 2 23.73 33.05 -15.84
N SER A 3 23.67 32.31 -14.72
CA SER A 3 24.07 30.94 -14.34
C SER A 3 23.25 30.49 -13.09
N ILE A 4 22.75 29.26 -12.92
CA ILE A 4 23.38 27.95 -12.59
C ILE A 4 24.29 27.99 -11.34
N SER A 5 23.75 27.51 -10.22
CA SER A 5 24.52 27.08 -9.03
C SER A 5 24.92 25.61 -9.18
N ALA A 6 26.20 25.30 -9.01
CA ALA A 6 26.74 23.95 -9.01
C ALA A 6 26.90 23.43 -7.58
N MET A 7 26.31 22.27 -7.29
CA MET A 7 26.61 21.46 -6.10
C MET A 7 27.82 20.56 -6.41
N ALA A 8 28.81 20.58 -5.52
CA ALA A 8 29.96 19.67 -5.59
C ALA A 8 29.64 18.36 -4.86
N VAL A 9 29.78 17.26 -5.60
CA VAL A 9 29.80 15.87 -5.12
C VAL A 9 31.11 15.60 -4.40
N SER A 10 31.06 14.96 -3.22
CA SER A 10 32.22 14.31 -2.64
C SER A 10 31.91 12.85 -2.33
N ALA A 11 32.45 11.97 -3.16
CA ALA A 11 32.52 10.54 -2.92
C ALA A 11 33.79 10.23 -2.13
N ARG A 12 33.69 9.41 -1.08
CA ARG A 12 34.83 8.68 -0.52
C ARG A 12 34.53 7.19 -0.47
N SER A 13 35.35 6.47 -1.21
CA SER A 13 35.55 5.02 -1.20
C SER A 13 36.39 4.60 0.01
N GLY A 14 36.19 3.38 0.52
CA GLY A 14 37.05 2.81 1.55
C GLY A 14 36.64 1.46 2.12
N GLY A 15 36.84 0.38 1.36
CA GLY A 15 37.45 -0.89 1.79
C GLY A 15 36.71 -1.87 2.75
N PRO A 16 36.93 -3.20 2.61
CA PRO A 16 36.25 -4.25 3.38
C PRO A 16 37.06 -4.75 4.59
N VAL A 17 36.38 -5.34 5.59
CA VAL A 17 37.01 -6.17 6.63
C VAL A 17 36.19 -7.46 6.79
N ARG A 18 36.85 -8.62 6.65
CA ARG A 18 36.29 -9.98 6.87
C ARG A 18 36.59 -10.46 8.32
N PRO A 19 36.27 -11.71 8.73
CA PRO A 19 35.50 -12.00 9.93
C PRO A 19 36.36 -12.51 11.10
N LEU A 20 35.77 -12.58 12.30
CA LEU A 20 36.36 -13.29 13.44
C LEU A 20 35.47 -14.49 13.80
N LEU A 21 36.02 -15.68 13.54
CA LEU A 21 35.62 -16.94 14.16
C LEU A 21 36.00 -16.91 15.64
N VAL A 22 35.09 -17.30 16.53
CA VAL A 22 35.45 -17.81 17.86
C VAL A 22 34.71 -19.12 18.08
N ALA A 23 35.49 -20.20 18.16
CA ALA A 23 35.08 -21.49 18.64
C ALA A 23 35.02 -21.47 20.17
N GLY A 24 34.00 -22.10 20.75
CA GLY A 24 33.86 -22.28 22.20
C GLY A 24 33.24 -23.64 22.49
N LEU A 25 34.10 -24.66 22.54
CA LEU A 25 33.83 -26.02 22.92
C LEU A 25 33.78 -26.10 24.46
N SER A 26 32.74 -26.71 25.05
CA SER A 26 32.86 -27.36 26.36
C SER A 26 31.80 -28.44 26.55
N LEU A 27 32.25 -29.50 27.19
CA LEU A 27 31.77 -30.87 27.20
C LEU A 27 31.44 -31.25 28.66
N VAL A 28 30.62 -32.29 28.81
CA VAL A 28 30.58 -33.27 29.93
C VAL A 28 29.52 -33.11 31.04
N LEU A 29 28.52 -34.00 30.91
CA LEU A 29 27.90 -34.95 31.86
C LEU A 29 27.41 -34.46 33.24
N LEU A 30 26.17 -34.86 33.56
CA LEU A 30 25.95 -35.88 34.60
C LEU A 30 24.56 -36.53 34.48
N SER A 31 24.62 -37.85 34.56
CA SER A 31 23.52 -38.80 34.63
C SER A 31 22.85 -38.73 36.02
N GLY A 32 21.53 -38.91 36.06
CA GLY A 32 20.76 -39.05 37.29
C GLY A 32 19.34 -39.50 37.01
N CYS A 33 19.07 -40.80 37.11
CA CYS A 33 17.72 -41.36 37.21
C CYS A 33 17.01 -40.81 38.45
N VAL A 34 15.69 -40.58 38.38
CA VAL A 34 14.74 -40.95 39.45
C VAL A 34 13.28 -40.74 38.97
N VAL A 35 12.57 -41.87 38.99
CA VAL A 35 11.15 -42.10 39.33
C VAL A 35 10.06 -41.27 38.63
N ALA A 36 9.35 -41.95 37.72
CA ALA A 36 8.01 -41.60 37.31
C ALA A 36 7.06 -41.65 38.51
N ARG A 37 6.35 -40.54 38.75
CA ARG A 37 5.20 -40.49 39.66
C ARG A 37 4.02 -39.90 38.89
N SER A 38 3.04 -40.76 38.64
CA SER A 38 1.75 -40.41 38.06
C SER A 38 1.06 -39.38 38.94
N GLY A 39 0.85 -38.19 38.39
CA GLY A 39 0.09 -37.10 38.98
C GLY A 39 -0.82 -36.54 37.89
N GLU A 40 -2.03 -37.08 37.86
CA GLU A 40 -3.14 -36.58 37.05
C GLU A 40 -3.46 -35.15 37.48
N SER A 41 -3.21 -34.19 36.59
CA SER A 41 -3.69 -32.81 36.75
C SER A 41 -4.22 -32.35 35.40
N SER A 42 -5.54 -32.36 35.31
CA SER A 42 -6.36 -31.81 34.24
C SER A 42 -6.12 -30.29 34.12
N GLY A 43 -5.13 -29.92 33.31
CA GLY A 43 -4.96 -28.58 32.75
C GLY A 43 -5.03 -28.71 31.23
N GLY A 44 -6.17 -28.32 30.65
CA GLY A 44 -6.35 -28.33 29.20
C GLY A 44 -5.29 -27.45 28.49
N PRO A 45 -4.97 -27.74 27.22
CA PRO A 45 -4.11 -26.85 26.45
C PRO A 45 -4.77 -25.48 26.39
N VAL A 46 -4.06 -24.46 26.88
CA VAL A 46 -4.37 -23.07 26.55
C VAL A 46 -4.16 -22.94 25.05
N GLU A 47 -5.26 -22.92 24.30
CA GLU A 47 -5.27 -22.49 22.91
C GLU A 47 -4.66 -21.08 22.85
N ILE A 48 -3.42 -21.01 22.36
CA ILE A 48 -2.89 -19.76 21.85
C ILE A 48 -3.78 -19.41 20.65
N PRO A 49 -4.49 -18.27 20.65
CA PRO A 49 -5.20 -17.86 19.45
C PRO A 49 -4.16 -17.70 18.36
N ALA A 50 -4.30 -18.51 17.30
CA ALA A 50 -3.55 -18.34 16.09
C ALA A 50 -3.63 -16.86 15.69
N ALA A 51 -2.47 -16.23 15.55
CA ALA A 51 -2.34 -14.96 14.86
C ALA A 51 -3.19 -15.03 13.59
N ALA A 52 -4.04 -14.03 13.40
CA ALA A 52 -4.97 -13.91 12.28
C ALA A 52 -4.33 -14.47 11.01
N SER A 53 -4.90 -15.59 10.54
CA SER A 53 -4.51 -16.25 9.32
C SER A 53 -4.42 -15.19 8.23
N THR A 54 -3.20 -14.93 7.77
CA THR A 54 -3.00 -14.31 6.46
C THR A 54 -3.87 -15.13 5.50
N PRO A 55 -4.73 -14.53 4.66
CA PRO A 55 -5.33 -15.28 3.58
C PRO A 55 -4.22 -15.61 2.60
N SER A 56 -3.52 -16.71 2.86
CA SER A 56 -2.77 -17.47 1.88
C SER A 56 -3.80 -18.23 1.04
N GLY A 57 -4.69 -17.47 0.41
CA GLY A 57 -5.52 -17.95 -0.66
C GLY A 57 -4.66 -17.88 -1.90
N ASN A 58 -4.20 -19.03 -2.40
CA ASN A 58 -3.87 -19.17 -3.81
C ASN A 58 -5.15 -18.87 -4.60
N VAL A 59 -5.37 -17.60 -4.92
CA VAL A 59 -6.36 -17.18 -5.90
C VAL A 59 -5.82 -17.66 -7.24
N ALA A 60 -6.53 -18.59 -7.88
CA ALA A 60 -6.33 -18.90 -9.29
C ALA A 60 -6.34 -17.57 -10.06
N GLY A 61 -5.17 -17.15 -10.53
CA GLY A 61 -4.76 -15.75 -10.63
C GLY A 61 -5.50 -14.91 -11.66
N GLY A 62 -6.71 -14.48 -11.33
CA GLY A 62 -7.23 -13.21 -11.83
C GLY A 62 -6.49 -12.07 -11.15
N GLN A 63 -5.94 -11.13 -11.92
CA GLN A 63 -5.37 -9.92 -11.33
C GLN A 63 -6.52 -9.13 -10.67
N THR A 64 -6.39 -8.80 -9.39
CA THR A 64 -7.33 -7.95 -8.65
C THR A 64 -6.79 -6.52 -8.60
N VAL A 65 -7.64 -5.54 -8.32
CA VAL A 65 -7.22 -4.16 -8.03
C VAL A 65 -6.17 -4.18 -6.91
N ALA A 66 -6.44 -4.91 -5.83
CA ALA A 66 -5.53 -5.10 -4.71
C ALA A 66 -4.13 -5.56 -5.13
N SER A 67 -4.03 -6.51 -6.06
CA SER A 67 -2.75 -7.06 -6.53
C SER A 67 -1.86 -6.04 -7.24
N TYR A 68 -2.43 -4.97 -7.80
CA TYR A 68 -1.66 -3.88 -8.43
C TYR A 68 -1.16 -2.83 -7.44
N PHE A 69 -1.79 -2.74 -6.27
CA PHE A 69 -1.49 -1.74 -5.25
C PHE A 69 -0.80 -2.34 -4.01
N TRP A 70 -0.50 -3.64 -4.01
CA TRP A 70 0.23 -4.32 -2.94
C TRP A 70 1.57 -4.89 -3.42
N PRO A 71 2.69 -4.62 -2.72
CA PRO A 71 2.82 -3.59 -1.68
C PRO A 71 2.66 -2.17 -2.27
N PRO A 72 2.18 -1.18 -1.48
CA PRO A 72 2.06 0.20 -1.94
C PRO A 72 3.40 0.78 -2.41
N LYS A 73 3.46 1.25 -3.66
CA LYS A 73 4.68 1.84 -4.22
C LYS A 73 4.82 3.29 -3.78
N GLN A 74 5.92 3.62 -3.10
CA GLN A 74 6.28 5.00 -2.76
C GLN A 74 6.35 5.89 -4.00
N TYR A 75 6.25 7.20 -3.81
CA TYR A 75 6.42 8.15 -4.91
C TYR A 75 7.82 8.06 -5.54
N PRO A 76 7.96 8.06 -6.88
CA PRO A 76 6.88 8.08 -7.86
C PRO A 76 6.25 6.68 -8.02
N GLY A 77 4.93 6.60 -7.86
CA GLY A 77 4.20 5.34 -7.97
C GLY A 77 4.00 4.88 -9.43
N PRO A 78 2.97 4.06 -9.70
CA PRO A 78 2.63 3.58 -11.03
C PRO A 78 2.60 4.65 -12.12
N THR A 79 3.02 4.26 -13.33
CA THR A 79 2.82 5.09 -14.54
C THR A 79 1.42 4.87 -15.07
N TRP A 80 0.60 5.92 -14.98
CA TRP A 80 -0.72 5.94 -15.58
C TRP A 80 -0.66 6.37 -17.04
N THR A 81 -1.62 5.90 -17.81
CA THR A 81 -1.82 6.26 -19.21
C THR A 81 -3.26 6.68 -19.46
N LYS A 82 -3.47 7.51 -20.48
CA LYS A 82 -4.77 7.86 -21.02
C LYS A 82 -4.64 7.88 -22.54
N ASP A 83 -5.52 7.16 -23.23
CA ASP A 83 -5.47 7.00 -24.69
C ASP A 83 -4.07 6.54 -25.20
N GLY A 84 -3.44 5.63 -24.45
CA GLY A 84 -2.11 5.09 -24.74
C GLY A 84 -0.92 6.03 -24.46
N ARG A 85 -1.17 7.26 -24.01
CA ARG A 85 -0.13 8.23 -23.65
C ARG A 85 0.12 8.24 -22.15
N LYS A 86 1.38 8.40 -21.74
CA LYS A 86 1.71 8.62 -20.32
C LYS A 86 1.03 9.90 -19.83
N VAL A 87 0.42 9.81 -18.67
CA VAL A 87 -0.22 10.93 -17.98
C VAL A 87 0.82 11.64 -17.12
N ASP A 88 0.73 12.96 -17.07
CA ASP A 88 1.57 13.78 -16.20
C ASP A 88 1.27 13.44 -14.73
N LYS A 89 2.29 13.38 -13.86
CA LYS A 89 2.08 12.98 -12.46
C LYS A 89 1.28 14.03 -11.68
N GLN A 90 1.28 15.27 -12.14
CA GLN A 90 0.47 16.35 -11.59
C GLN A 90 -0.98 16.26 -12.07
N GLU A 91 -1.26 15.58 -13.18
CA GLU A 91 -2.63 15.27 -13.61
C GLU A 91 -3.17 14.02 -12.88
N LEU A 92 -2.38 12.95 -12.79
CA LEU A 92 -2.77 11.76 -12.05
C LEU A 92 -1.56 11.01 -11.53
N ASN A 93 -1.54 10.76 -10.22
CA ASN A 93 -0.61 9.81 -9.62
C ASN A 93 -1.29 9.00 -8.51
N SER A 94 -0.77 7.81 -8.26
CA SER A 94 -1.12 7.01 -7.09
C SER A 94 0.16 6.61 -6.38
N SER A 95 0.26 6.78 -5.07
CA SER A 95 1.45 6.40 -4.31
C SER A 95 1.10 5.87 -2.93
N GLY A 96 1.93 4.95 -2.44
CA GLY A 96 1.93 4.52 -1.06
C GLY A 96 2.21 5.68 -0.12
N GLY A 97 1.63 5.62 1.08
CA GLY A 97 1.90 6.59 2.13
C GLY A 97 3.32 6.45 2.69
N PRO A 98 3.95 7.55 3.17
CA PRO A 98 5.33 7.52 3.64
C PRO A 98 5.48 6.78 4.97
N GLU A 99 6.61 6.10 5.13
CA GLU A 99 6.96 5.33 6.34
C GLU A 99 7.05 6.20 7.60
N HIS A 100 7.56 7.42 7.50
CA HIS A 100 7.67 8.32 8.67
C HIS A 100 6.30 8.80 9.21
N CYS A 101 5.21 8.59 8.46
CA CYS A 101 3.83 8.77 8.95
C CYS A 101 3.16 7.44 9.34
N GLY A 102 3.82 6.30 9.19
CA GLY A 102 3.24 4.98 9.43
C GLY A 102 2.22 4.54 8.37
N TRP A 103 2.17 5.18 7.19
CA TRP A 103 1.11 4.98 6.18
C TRP A 103 1.47 3.93 5.11
N GLN A 104 2.35 2.98 5.43
CA GLN A 104 2.89 2.01 4.46
C GLN A 104 1.84 1.05 3.89
N SER A 105 0.68 0.90 4.56
CA SER A 105 -0.45 0.10 4.07
C SER A 105 -1.40 0.86 3.15
N ALA A 106 -1.29 2.20 3.09
CA ALA A 106 -2.24 3.05 2.39
C ALA A 106 -1.71 3.49 1.02
N VAL A 107 -2.62 3.69 0.07
CA VAL A 107 -2.38 4.34 -1.21
C VAL A 107 -3.26 5.58 -1.30
N VAL A 108 -2.65 6.69 -1.73
CA VAL A 108 -3.35 7.93 -2.05
C VAL A 108 -3.30 8.12 -3.56
N LEU A 109 -4.48 8.17 -4.19
CA LEU A 109 -4.64 8.59 -5.58
C LEU A 109 -4.89 10.10 -5.61
N HIS A 110 -4.00 10.86 -6.25
CA HIS A 110 -4.18 12.26 -6.57
C HIS A 110 -4.64 12.39 -8.01
N LEU A 111 -5.78 13.05 -8.22
CA LEU A 111 -6.38 13.27 -9.52
C LEU A 111 -6.65 14.77 -9.70
N GLY A 112 -6.05 15.37 -10.72
CA GLY A 112 -6.29 16.76 -11.03
C GLY A 112 -7.75 17.02 -11.37
N TRP A 113 -8.23 18.17 -10.90
CA TRP A 113 -9.63 18.55 -11.01
C TRP A 113 -9.79 19.98 -11.53
N PRO A 114 -10.59 20.20 -12.60
CA PRO A 114 -11.43 19.23 -13.33
C PRO A 114 -10.67 18.07 -14.00
N LEU A 115 -11.36 16.97 -14.28
CA LEU A 115 -10.74 15.77 -14.86
C LEU A 115 -9.93 16.10 -16.12
N GLY A 116 -8.66 15.66 -16.18
CA GLY A 116 -7.77 15.96 -17.30
C GLY A 116 -6.94 17.22 -17.16
N THR A 117 -6.99 17.92 -16.02
CA THR A 117 -6.10 19.05 -15.73
C THR A 117 -4.91 18.62 -14.88
N VAL A 118 -3.79 19.34 -15.00
CA VAL A 118 -2.68 19.24 -14.04
C VAL A 118 -3.01 20.01 -12.77
N SER A 119 -2.61 19.48 -11.61
CA SER A 119 -2.67 20.15 -10.32
C SER A 119 -1.30 20.71 -9.94
N GLU A 120 -1.20 22.02 -9.82
CA GLU A 120 -0.02 22.70 -9.28
C GLU A 120 -0.04 22.70 -7.74
N THR A 121 -1.23 22.66 -7.15
CA THR A 121 -1.48 22.68 -5.71
C THR A 121 -2.48 21.59 -5.29
N MET A 122 -2.49 21.22 -4.01
CA MET A 122 -3.34 20.11 -3.52
C MET A 122 -4.84 20.42 -3.53
N ASP A 123 -5.24 21.68 -3.46
CA ASP A 123 -6.64 22.12 -3.57
C ASP A 123 -7.19 21.99 -5.00
N GLN A 124 -6.31 21.90 -6.01
CA GLN A 124 -6.65 21.60 -7.40
C GLN A 124 -6.74 20.10 -7.68
N ALA A 125 -6.50 19.24 -6.67
CA ALA A 125 -6.56 17.79 -6.81
C ALA A 125 -7.71 17.22 -5.95
N ARG A 126 -8.30 16.14 -6.43
CA ARG A 126 -9.08 15.23 -5.59
C ARG A 126 -8.19 14.09 -5.13
N GLN A 127 -8.28 13.76 -3.84
CA GLN A 127 -7.64 12.59 -3.27
C GLN A 127 -8.66 11.47 -3.08
N TYR A 128 -8.27 10.24 -3.38
CA TYR A 128 -9.03 9.04 -3.07
C TYR A 128 -8.11 8.05 -2.35
N ILE A 129 -8.61 7.46 -1.26
CA ILE A 129 -7.80 6.72 -0.30
C ILE A 129 -8.11 5.23 -0.37
N ARG A 130 -7.08 4.41 -0.58
CA ARG A 130 -7.12 2.98 -0.30
C ARG A 130 -6.27 2.69 0.91
N ASP A 131 -6.91 2.53 2.06
CA ASP A 131 -6.24 2.20 3.30
C ASP A 131 -6.88 0.99 4.00
N PRO A 132 -6.59 -0.24 3.54
CA PRO A 132 -7.12 -1.46 4.15
C PRO A 132 -6.63 -1.67 5.60
N GLY A 133 -5.52 -1.04 5.99
CA GLY A 133 -4.92 -1.18 7.31
C GLY A 133 -5.38 -0.12 8.31
N GLY A 134 -6.13 0.90 7.88
CA GLY A 134 -6.53 2.03 8.73
C GLY A 134 -5.34 2.85 9.26
N ALA A 135 -4.25 2.93 8.51
CA ALA A 135 -3.06 3.69 8.90
C ALA A 135 -3.24 5.21 8.82
N ILE A 136 -4.12 5.69 7.95
CA ILE A 136 -4.45 7.11 7.81
C ILE A 136 -5.58 7.43 8.80
N ASP A 137 -5.22 8.03 9.93
CA ASP A 137 -6.15 8.57 10.92
C ASP A 137 -6.77 9.89 10.42
N LYS A 138 -7.64 9.79 9.41
CA LYS A 138 -8.38 10.91 8.83
C LYS A 138 -9.81 10.49 8.53
N ASP A 139 -10.72 11.42 8.74
CA ASP A 139 -12.12 11.22 8.36
C ASP A 139 -12.26 11.09 6.85
N LEU A 140 -12.91 10.01 6.43
CA LEU A 140 -13.27 9.72 5.05
C LEU A 140 -14.76 10.01 4.83
N ARG A 141 -15.12 10.46 3.63
CA ARG A 141 -16.51 10.74 3.25
C ARG A 141 -17.36 9.47 3.14
N ASP A 142 -16.70 8.35 2.89
CA ASP A 142 -17.29 7.02 2.81
C ASP A 142 -16.25 5.97 3.24
N LYS A 143 -16.61 4.70 3.22
CA LYS A 143 -15.72 3.58 3.54
C LYS A 143 -15.00 3.07 2.30
N LEU A 144 -13.77 2.60 2.47
CA LEU A 144 -13.14 1.72 1.47
C LEU A 144 -13.97 0.44 1.38
N MET A 145 -14.39 0.08 0.17
CA MET A 145 -15.14 -1.14 -0.09
C MET A 145 -14.49 -1.95 -1.22
N PHE A 146 -14.47 -3.26 -1.07
CA PHE A 146 -13.92 -4.20 -2.06
C PHE A 146 -15.05 -4.99 -2.72
N HIS A 147 -14.82 -5.45 -3.94
CA HIS A 147 -15.77 -6.27 -4.72
C HIS A 147 -17.17 -5.62 -4.83
N VAL A 148 -17.22 -4.31 -5.05
CA VAL A 148 -18.48 -3.58 -5.17
C VAL A 148 -19.10 -3.74 -6.56
N ALA A 149 -20.41 -3.54 -6.67
CA ALA A 149 -21.04 -3.34 -7.97
C ALA A 149 -20.69 -1.94 -8.51
N MET A 150 -20.42 -1.85 -9.81
CA MET A 150 -20.25 -0.55 -10.47
C MET A 150 -21.60 0.21 -10.47
N PRO A 151 -21.65 1.49 -10.08
CA PRO A 151 -22.84 2.31 -10.26
C PRO A 151 -23.24 2.39 -11.74
N ALA A 152 -24.54 2.38 -12.04
CA ALA A 152 -25.05 2.39 -13.41
C ALA A 152 -24.68 3.67 -14.20
N ASP A 153 -24.43 4.77 -13.50
CA ASP A 153 -24.03 6.05 -14.06
C ASP A 153 -22.50 6.26 -14.04
N ALA A 154 -21.72 5.30 -13.55
CA ALA A 154 -20.27 5.38 -13.58
C ALA A 154 -19.77 5.50 -15.02
N ARG A 155 -18.72 6.30 -15.17
CA ARG A 155 -18.08 6.59 -16.45
C ARG A 155 -16.61 6.24 -16.34
N ASP A 156 -16.16 5.49 -17.33
CA ASP A 156 -14.75 5.27 -17.59
C ASP A 156 -14.07 6.61 -17.88
N THR A 157 -13.00 6.92 -17.16
CA THR A 157 -12.27 8.17 -17.35
C THR A 157 -11.21 8.08 -18.46
N GLY A 158 -10.95 6.87 -18.97
CA GLY A 158 -9.85 6.56 -19.89
C GLY A 158 -8.48 6.42 -19.21
N TYR A 159 -8.38 6.65 -17.90
CA TYR A 159 -7.12 6.46 -17.16
C TYR A 159 -6.88 4.97 -16.91
N ARG A 160 -5.65 4.54 -17.17
CA ARG A 160 -5.21 3.15 -17.07
C ARG A 160 -3.86 3.01 -16.40
N TYR A 161 -3.69 1.98 -15.57
CA TYR A 161 -2.40 1.48 -15.12
C TYR A 161 -2.40 -0.05 -15.25
N ASN A 162 -1.63 -0.60 -16.20
CA ASN A 162 -1.79 -2.00 -16.61
C ASN A 162 -3.27 -2.31 -16.93
N ALA A 163 -3.89 -3.28 -16.26
CA ALA A 163 -5.32 -3.59 -16.41
C ALA A 163 -6.24 -2.78 -15.47
N VAL A 164 -5.69 -1.93 -14.60
CA VAL A 164 -6.48 -1.08 -13.70
C VAL A 164 -7.12 0.04 -14.49
N GLU A 165 -8.43 0.18 -14.35
CA GLU A 165 -9.23 1.27 -14.90
C GLU A 165 -9.73 2.18 -13.79
N LEU A 166 -9.73 3.49 -14.03
CA LEU A 166 -10.37 4.46 -13.15
C LEU A 166 -11.74 4.86 -13.69
N TRP A 167 -12.74 4.78 -12.82
CA TRP A 167 -14.13 5.12 -13.10
C TRP A 167 -14.62 6.12 -12.06
N LEU A 168 -15.48 7.05 -12.49
CA LEU A 168 -16.11 8.05 -11.62
C LEU A 168 -17.62 8.06 -11.84
N SER A 169 -18.40 8.25 -10.78
CA SER A 169 -19.86 8.30 -10.85
C SER A 169 -20.37 9.70 -10.47
N PRO A 170 -21.25 10.31 -11.29
CA PRO A 170 -21.92 11.55 -10.93
C PRO A 170 -22.79 11.43 -9.67
N SER A 171 -23.44 10.27 -9.43
CA SER A 171 -24.26 10.03 -8.24
C SER A 171 -23.45 9.78 -6.97
N ASN A 172 -22.16 9.46 -7.09
CA ASN A 172 -21.23 9.38 -5.95
C ASN A 172 -19.94 10.18 -6.23
N PRO A 173 -19.98 11.52 -6.13
CA PRO A 173 -18.84 12.38 -6.44
C PRO A 173 -17.68 12.28 -5.43
N ASP A 174 -17.89 11.58 -4.32
CA ASP A 174 -16.94 11.40 -3.23
C ASP A 174 -16.25 10.04 -3.24
N ALA A 175 -16.37 9.30 -4.35
CA ALA A 175 -15.71 8.02 -4.56
C ALA A 175 -15.03 7.93 -5.93
N ALA A 176 -13.93 7.19 -5.97
CA ALA A 176 -13.36 6.65 -7.19
C ALA A 176 -13.57 5.14 -7.23
N TYR A 177 -13.90 4.61 -8.39
CA TYR A 177 -14.05 3.18 -8.60
C TYR A 177 -12.86 2.68 -9.42
N LEU A 178 -12.03 1.83 -8.81
CA LEU A 178 -10.94 1.17 -9.51
C LEU A 178 -11.39 -0.21 -9.92
N ARG A 179 -11.14 -0.57 -11.18
CA ARG A 179 -11.63 -1.83 -11.76
C ARG A 179 -10.49 -2.62 -12.39
N VAL A 180 -10.51 -3.94 -12.20
CA VAL A 180 -9.75 -4.92 -12.99
C VAL A 180 -10.69 -6.10 -13.31
N GLY A 181 -11.06 -6.27 -14.57
CA GLY A 181 -12.04 -7.30 -14.95
C GLY A 181 -13.37 -7.08 -14.22
N ASP A 182 -13.80 -8.04 -13.41
CA ASP A 182 -15.00 -7.95 -12.57
C ASP A 182 -14.70 -7.51 -11.13
N ASP A 183 -13.43 -7.35 -10.77
CA ASP A 183 -13.02 -6.85 -9.45
C ASP A 183 -13.08 -5.32 -9.43
N ILE A 184 -13.85 -4.76 -8.49
CA ILE A 184 -14.04 -3.32 -8.35
C ILE A 184 -13.85 -2.93 -6.88
N GLU A 185 -13.01 -1.93 -6.63
CA GLU A 185 -12.87 -1.29 -5.33
C GLU A 185 -13.45 0.14 -5.38
N LEU A 186 -14.10 0.55 -4.30
CA LEU A 186 -14.53 1.92 -4.06
C LEU A 186 -13.52 2.60 -3.13
N TRP A 187 -12.81 3.60 -3.63
CA TRP A 187 -11.85 4.40 -2.87
C TRP A 187 -12.50 5.72 -2.46
N PRO A 188 -12.76 5.97 -1.17
CA PRO A 188 -13.41 7.19 -0.71
C PRO A 188 -12.49 8.41 -0.75
N ARG A 189 -13.09 9.59 -0.91
CA ARG A 189 -12.41 10.87 -0.68
C ARG A 189 -12.26 11.15 0.81
N PRO A 190 -11.17 11.79 1.25
CA PRO A 190 -11.06 12.28 2.61
C PRO A 190 -11.88 13.58 2.80
N LEU A 191 -12.27 13.89 4.04
CA LEU A 191 -12.95 15.16 4.37
C LEU A 191 -12.02 16.36 4.19
N THR A 192 -10.73 16.17 4.49
CA THR A 192 -9.67 17.18 4.36
C THR A 192 -8.50 16.60 3.58
N VAL A 193 -7.61 17.44 3.06
CA VAL A 193 -6.40 16.97 2.37
C VAL A 193 -5.58 16.07 3.30
N VAL A 194 -5.24 14.88 2.80
CA VAL A 194 -4.31 13.94 3.40
C VAL A 194 -2.91 14.34 2.95
N ALA A 195 -2.11 14.84 3.90
CA ALA A 195 -0.70 15.11 3.71
C ALA A 195 0.05 14.69 4.96
N CYS A 196 1.20 14.03 4.76
CA CYS A 196 2.11 13.73 5.85
C CYS A 196 2.73 15.04 6.35
N LYS A 197 2.80 15.20 7.68
CA LYS A 197 3.30 16.41 8.33
C LYS A 197 4.72 16.20 8.84
#